data_AF-A0A2G9R9K5-F1
#
_entry.id   AF-A0A2G9R9K5-F1
#
_cell.length_a   1.000
_cell.length_b   1.000
_cell.length_c   1.000
_cell.angle_alpha   90.00
_cell.angle_beta   90.00
_cell.angle_gamma   90.00
#
_symmetry.space_group_name_H-M   'P 1'
#
loop_
_entity.id
_entity.type
_entity.pdbx_description
1 polymer ?
#
loop_
_entity_poly.entity_id
_entity_poly.type
_entity_poly.pdbx_seq_one_letter_code
_entity_poly.pdbx_strand_id
1 'polypeptide(L)'
;MRVSYVRSVSGGRSSRSADRSNKEKMDLFNDVDFIPMFIDMNRELPCLWQVNHPFYSNKPNRKAALDQFLEFVKPVILTATIPYLKALIGDMRSTYNRKCKKV
;
A
#
# COMPACT_ATOMS: atom_id res chain seq x y z
N MET A 1 -2.84 -45.07 12.39
CA MET A 1 -2.93 -44.80 10.95
C MET A 1 -3.69 -43.49 10.75
N ARG A 2 -3.03 -42.49 10.15
CA ARG A 2 -3.51 -41.20 9.58
C ARG A 2 -4.34 -40.21 10.42
N VAL A 3 -3.64 -39.13 10.77
CA VAL A 3 -4.15 -37.79 11.11
C VAL A 3 -4.86 -37.19 9.89
N SER A 4 -6.04 -36.60 10.10
CA SER A 4 -6.72 -35.78 9.07
C SER A 4 -7.17 -34.47 9.70
N TYR A 5 -6.28 -33.47 9.66
CA TYR A 5 -6.64 -32.07 9.90
C TYR A 5 -7.14 -31.50 8.57
N VAL A 6 -8.46 -31.29 8.43
CA VAL A 6 -9.01 -30.54 7.30
C VAL A 6 -9.36 -29.14 7.79
N ARG A 7 -8.41 -28.22 7.63
CA ARG A 7 -8.64 -26.77 7.71
C ARG A 7 -8.47 -26.20 6.30
N SER A 8 -9.56 -26.20 5.53
CA SER A 8 -9.60 -25.56 4.22
C SER A 8 -10.56 -24.38 4.27
N VAL A 9 -10.04 -23.20 4.62
CA VAL A 9 -10.68 -21.92 4.31
C VAL A 9 -9.96 -21.35 3.09
N SER A 10 -10.51 -21.65 1.91
CA SER A 10 -10.18 -21.03 0.64
C SER A 10 -10.65 -19.56 0.63
N GLY A 11 -9.93 -18.71 1.35
CA GLY A 11 -10.10 -17.25 1.33
C GLY A 11 -9.28 -16.59 0.23
N GLY A 12 -9.34 -17.10 -1.00
CA GLY A 12 -8.65 -16.52 -2.14
C GLY A 12 -9.37 -15.25 -2.62
N ARG A 13 -8.96 -14.07 -2.14
CA ARG A 13 -9.35 -12.81 -2.78
C ARG A 13 -8.48 -12.58 -4.01
N SER A 14 -8.88 -13.21 -5.12
CA SER A 14 -8.46 -12.82 -6.46
C SER A 14 -9.12 -11.48 -6.79
N SER A 15 -8.31 -10.43 -6.88
CA SER A 15 -8.70 -9.20 -7.57
C SER A 15 -7.96 -9.18 -8.89
N ARG A 16 -8.64 -9.70 -9.92
CA ARG A 16 -8.37 -9.47 -11.33
C ARG A 16 -8.52 -7.97 -11.60
N SER A 17 -7.64 -7.42 -12.44
CA SER A 17 -7.77 -6.20 -13.27
C SER A 17 -6.75 -5.08 -12.93
N ALA A 18 -5.63 -5.03 -13.69
CA ALA A 18 -5.11 -3.81 -14.36
C ALA A 18 -3.70 -4.04 -14.94
N ASP A 19 -3.55 -4.92 -15.93
CA ASP A 19 -2.25 -5.25 -16.54
C ASP A 19 -1.73 -4.20 -17.56
N ARG A 20 -2.18 -2.93 -17.49
CA ARG A 20 -1.75 -1.88 -18.44
C ARG A 20 -1.22 -0.57 -17.84
N SER A 21 -1.16 -0.43 -16.51
CA SER A 21 -0.67 0.81 -15.85
C SER A 21 0.72 0.65 -15.20
N ASN A 22 1.41 -0.46 -15.46
CA ASN A 22 2.59 -0.84 -14.68
C ASN A 22 3.90 -0.21 -15.18
N LYS A 23 3.93 0.43 -16.36
CA LYS A 23 5.18 0.96 -16.94
C LYS A 23 5.54 2.36 -16.43
N GLU A 24 4.58 3.27 -16.33
CA GLU A 24 4.80 4.63 -15.77
C GLU A 24 4.94 4.62 -14.24
N LYS A 25 4.38 3.59 -13.58
CA LYS A 25 4.50 3.37 -12.13
C LYS A 25 5.92 3.18 -11.64
N MET A 26 6.78 2.57 -12.48
CA MET A 26 8.11 2.13 -12.08
C MET A 26 9.14 3.26 -12.12
N ASP A 27 8.91 4.29 -12.95
CA ASP A 27 9.87 5.38 -13.12
C ASP A 27 9.91 6.30 -11.89
N LEU A 28 8.76 6.60 -11.32
CA LEU A 28 8.68 7.44 -10.13
C LEU A 28 9.22 6.75 -8.87
N PHE A 29 9.23 5.40 -8.84
CA PHE A 29 9.88 4.65 -7.77
C PHE A 29 11.41 4.73 -7.82
N ASN A 30 11.97 5.05 -8.97
CA ASN A 30 13.40 5.27 -9.15
C ASN A 30 13.80 6.73 -8.96
N ASP A 31 12.82 7.63 -8.85
CA ASP A 31 13.08 9.03 -8.56
C ASP A 31 13.62 9.16 -7.12
N VAL A 32 14.90 9.51 -7.07
CA VAL A 32 15.73 9.59 -5.86
C VAL A 32 15.22 10.68 -4.92
N ASP A 33 14.53 11.69 -5.45
CA ASP A 33 13.99 12.82 -4.70
C ASP A 33 12.54 12.57 -4.28
N PHE A 34 11.77 11.82 -5.10
CA PHE A 34 10.38 11.49 -4.80
C PHE A 34 10.23 10.52 -3.62
N ILE A 35 11.04 9.45 -3.59
CA ILE A 35 10.87 8.37 -2.60
C ILE A 35 11.03 8.84 -1.15
N PRO A 36 12.07 9.61 -0.78
CA PRO A 36 12.22 10.14 0.57
C PRO A 36 11.03 11.02 0.95
N MET A 37 10.64 11.95 0.08
CA MET A 37 9.50 12.83 0.28
C MET A 37 8.19 12.05 0.49
N PHE A 38 7.96 11.01 -0.33
CA PHE A 38 6.80 10.14 -0.20
C PHE A 38 6.79 9.36 1.13
N ILE A 39 7.96 8.87 1.57
CA ILE A 39 8.10 8.17 2.85
C ILE A 39 7.76 9.11 4.01
N ASP A 40 8.25 10.34 3.98
CA ASP A 40 7.99 11.34 5.02
C ASP A 40 6.51 11.69 5.10
N MET A 41 5.86 11.96 3.96
CA MET A 41 4.41 12.19 3.89
C MET A 41 3.62 10.96 4.38
N ASN A 42 4.09 9.74 4.08
CA ASN A 42 3.42 8.52 4.55
C ASN A 42 3.60 8.32 6.07
N ARG A 43 4.74 8.74 6.64
CA ARG A 43 5.00 8.71 8.09
C ARG A 43 4.03 9.58 8.87
N GLU A 44 3.64 10.73 8.34
CA GLU A 44 2.66 11.63 8.97
C GLU A 44 1.27 11.01 9.12
N LEU A 45 0.98 9.95 8.37
CA LEU A 45 -0.31 9.26 8.36
C LEU A 45 -0.19 7.82 8.90
N PRO A 46 0.02 7.63 10.22
CA PRO A 46 0.21 6.31 10.82
C PRO A 46 -1.00 5.38 10.63
N CYS A 47 -2.19 5.93 10.42
CA CYS A 47 -3.39 5.15 10.12
C CYS A 47 -3.33 4.38 8.78
N LEU A 48 -2.38 4.68 7.89
CA LEU A 48 -2.21 4.00 6.61
C LEU A 48 -1.27 2.78 6.69
N TRP A 49 -0.22 2.85 7.51
CA TRP A 49 0.84 1.84 7.57
C TRP A 49 0.93 1.11 8.92
N GLN A 50 0.53 1.75 10.03
CA GLN A 50 0.63 1.19 11.37
C GLN A 50 -0.61 0.37 11.72
N VAL A 51 -0.49 -0.96 11.61
CA VAL A 51 -1.59 -1.91 11.85
C VAL A 51 -2.14 -1.85 13.28
N ASN A 52 -1.28 -1.52 14.25
CA ASN A 52 -1.65 -1.40 15.67
C ASN A 52 -2.34 -0.07 16.01
N HIS A 53 -2.50 0.85 15.03
CA HIS A 53 -3.13 2.14 15.29
C HIS A 53 -4.65 1.97 15.45
N PRO A 54 -5.30 2.58 16.45
CA PRO A 54 -6.75 2.44 16.65
C PRO A 54 -7.57 2.87 15.43
N PHE A 55 -7.08 3.87 14.68
CA PHE A 55 -7.72 4.34 13.45
C PHE A 55 -7.43 3.50 12.19
N TYR A 56 -6.56 2.49 12.27
CA TYR A 56 -6.28 1.59 11.13
C TYR A 56 -7.51 0.74 10.76
N SER A 57 -8.25 0.27 11.78
CA SER A 57 -9.48 -0.51 11.60
C SER A 57 -10.64 0.36 11.08
N ASN A 58 -10.61 1.66 11.39
CA ASN A 58 -11.70 2.56 11.08
C ASN A 58 -11.68 3.00 9.60
N LYS A 59 -12.61 2.45 8.81
CA LYS A 59 -12.74 2.71 7.37
C LYS A 59 -12.82 4.20 7.00
N PRO A 60 -13.70 5.03 7.61
CA PRO A 60 -13.78 6.46 7.31
C PRO A 60 -12.47 7.20 7.59
N ASN A 61 -11.81 6.95 8.73
CA ASN A 61 -10.55 7.61 9.06
C ASN A 61 -9.44 7.24 8.07
N ARG A 62 -9.38 5.98 7.64
CA ARG A 62 -8.43 5.54 6.61
C ARG A 62 -8.72 6.18 5.25
N LYS A 63 -10.00 6.39 4.91
CA LYS A 63 -10.37 7.09 3.68
C LYS A 63 -9.94 8.56 3.75
N ALA A 64 -10.26 9.26 4.85
CA ALA A 64 -9.87 10.65 5.06
C ALA A 64 -8.34 10.83 4.98
N ALA A 65 -7.57 9.94 5.60
CA ALA A 65 -6.12 9.98 5.49
C ALA A 65 -5.60 9.71 4.07
N LEU A 66 -6.23 8.80 3.31
CA LEU A 66 -5.88 8.61 1.90
C LEU A 66 -6.23 9.82 1.04
N ASP A 67 -7.34 10.50 1.33
CA ASP A 67 -7.75 11.71 0.62
C ASP A 67 -6.76 12.84 0.91
N GLN A 68 -6.36 13.04 2.17
CA GLN A 68 -5.28 13.97 2.55
C GLN A 68 -3.96 13.62 1.88
N PHE A 69 -3.57 12.34 1.88
CA PHE A 69 -2.35 11.88 1.22
C PHE A 69 -2.37 12.18 -0.28
N LEU A 70 -3.54 12.04 -0.92
CA LEU A 70 -3.70 12.37 -2.32
C LEU A 70 -3.52 13.87 -2.57
N GLU A 71 -3.98 14.74 -1.68
CA GLU A 71 -3.77 16.19 -1.80
C GLU A 71 -2.28 16.56 -1.75
N PHE A 72 -1.47 15.89 -0.93
CA PHE A 72 -0.03 16.11 -0.89
C PHE A 72 0.72 15.57 -2.10
N VAL A 73 0.22 14.49 -2.71
CA VAL A 73 0.86 13.85 -3.88
C VAL A 73 0.41 14.48 -5.20
N LYS A 74 -0.77 15.11 -5.26
CA LYS A 74 -1.31 15.78 -6.47
C LYS A 74 -0.35 16.80 -7.13
N PRO A 75 0.40 17.65 -6.38
CA PRO A 75 1.36 18.57 -6.98
C PRO A 75 2.51 17.87 -7.70
N VAL A 76 2.88 16.66 -7.24
CA VAL A 76 4.00 15.89 -7.76
C VAL A 76 3.54 14.97 -8.89
N ILE A 77 2.34 14.40 -8.75
CA ILE A 77 1.72 13.50 -9.72
C ILE A 77 0.28 13.97 -9.94
N LEU A 78 0.06 14.73 -11.01
CA LEU A 78 -1.27 15.24 -11.34
C LEU A 78 -2.29 14.12 -11.63
N THR A 79 -1.79 12.95 -12.07
CA THR A 79 -2.59 11.77 -12.41
C THR A 79 -2.79 10.80 -11.23
N ALA A 80 -2.23 11.12 -10.05
CA ALA A 80 -2.38 10.26 -8.88
C ALA A 80 -3.86 10.06 -8.55
N THR A 81 -4.21 8.80 -8.28
CA THR A 81 -5.55 8.40 -7.89
C THR A 81 -5.47 7.57 -6.62
N ILE A 82 -6.54 7.54 -5.83
CA ILE A 82 -6.63 6.69 -4.62
C ILE A 82 -6.21 5.22 -4.88
N PRO A 83 -6.66 4.53 -5.96
CA PRO A 83 -6.20 3.17 -6.25
C PRO A 83 -4.69 3.08 -6.54
N TYR A 84 -4.10 4.11 -7.16
CA TYR A 84 -2.67 4.18 -7.39
C TYR A 84 -1.91 4.23 -6.06
N LEU A 85 -2.29 5.13 -5.15
CA LEU A 85 -1.66 5.26 -3.82
C LEU A 85 -1.79 3.98 -2.98
N LYS A 86 -2.95 3.31 -3.04
CA LYS A 86 -3.15 2.03 -2.33
C LYS A 86 -2.20 0.93 -2.83
N ALA A 87 -2.04 0.82 -4.15
CA ALA A 87 -1.09 -0.12 -4.73
C ALA A 87 0.33 0.23 -4.31
N LEU A 88 0.70 1.51 -4.36
CA LEU A 88 2.01 2.03 -4.00
C LEU A 88 2.40 1.69 -2.55
N ILE A 89 1.52 1.97 -1.59
CA ILE A 89 1.71 1.61 -0.18
C ILE A 89 1.81 0.09 -0.01
N GLY A 90 0.99 -0.67 -0.76
CA GLY A 90 1.04 -2.14 -0.76
C GLY A 90 2.37 -2.69 -1.24
N ASP A 91 2.91 -2.13 -2.33
CA ASP A 91 4.18 -2.52 -2.95
C ASP A 91 5.36 -2.19 -2.03
N MET A 92 5.35 -1.02 -1.38
CA MET A 92 6.35 -0.65 -0.37
C MET A 92 6.33 -1.60 0.82
N ARG A 93 5.15 -1.93 1.35
CA ARG A 93 5.00 -2.90 2.44
C ARG A 93 5.48 -4.29 2.03
N SER A 94 5.17 -4.72 0.81
CA SER A 94 5.62 -6.01 0.28
C SER A 94 7.14 -6.06 0.14
N THR A 95 7.74 -5.03 -0.46
CA THR A 95 9.20 -4.90 -0.63
C THR A 95 9.92 -4.84 0.71
N TYR A 96 9.42 -4.02 1.64
CA TYR A 96 9.93 -3.93 3.01
C TYR A 96 9.84 -5.27 3.73
N ASN A 97 8.68 -5.92 3.71
CA ASN A 97 8.51 -7.23 4.34
C ASN A 97 9.43 -8.30 3.73
N ARG A 98 9.64 -8.31 2.41
CA ARG A 98 10.56 -9.25 1.74
C ARG A 98 12.02 -9.02 2.13
N LYS A 99 12.44 -7.76 2.25
CA LYS A 99 13.81 -7.40 2.66
C LYS A 99 14.03 -7.62 4.16
N CYS A 100 13.05 -7.29 5.00
CA CYS A 100 13.18 -7.28 6.46
C CYS A 100 12.73 -8.58 7.15
N LYS A 101 11.85 -9.40 6.55
CA LYS A 101 11.49 -10.74 7.04
C LYS A 101 12.33 -11.85 6.41
N LYS A 102 13.57 -11.54 6.03
CA LYS A 102 14.58 -12.58 5.79
C LYS A 102 15.07 -13.04 7.17
N VAL A 103 14.27 -13.88 7.83
CA VAL A 103 14.61 -14.62 9.05
C VAL A 103 14.27 -16.07 8.81
#